data_AF-A0A7J4S1E9-F1
#
_entry.id   AF-A0A7J4S1E9-F1
#
_cell.length_a   1.000
_cell.length_b   1.000
_cell.length_c   1.000
_cell.angle_alpha   90.00
_cell.angle_beta   90.00
_cell.angle_gamma   90.00
#
_symmetry.space_group_name_H-M   'P 1'
#
loop_
_entity.id
_entity.type
_entity.pdbx_description
1 polymer ?
#
loop_
_entity_poly.entity_id
_entity_poly.type
_entity_poly.pdbx_seq_one_letter_code
_entity_poly.pdbx_strand_id
1 'polypeptide(L)'
;VALIAAGIKKGQTILTPDFSFIATANSAKYIQARAQYVDIDEKTFNMDAAKTEEAIKKTNAAVVMPVSLYGQAYDADAIHEAARDAGAKIISDNCQAIGAEWRGKRNFGDD
;
A
#
# COMPACT_ATOMS: atom_id res chain seq x y z
N VAL A 1 3.05 6.30 12.81
CA VAL A 1 2.72 5.39 13.94
C VAL A 1 2.26 4.01 13.46
N ALA A 2 1.38 3.91 12.47
CA ALA A 2 0.87 2.62 11.95
C ALA A 2 1.97 1.57 11.67
N LEU A 3 3.04 1.93 10.95
CA LEU A 3 4.17 1.02 10.69
C LEU A 3 4.89 0.54 11.96
N ILE A 4 5.02 1.40 12.97
CA ILE A 4 5.62 1.04 14.27
C ILE A 4 4.70 0.06 15.00
N ALA A 5 3.39 0.35 15.02
CA ALA A 5 2.37 -0.50 15.64
C ALA A 5 2.27 -1.88 14.94
N ALA A 6 2.44 -1.92 13.62
CA ALA A 6 2.54 -3.14 12.83
C ALA A 6 3.83 -3.94 13.12
N GLY A 7 4.72 -3.45 13.98
CA GLY A 7 5.92 -4.15 14.41
C GLY A 7 7.04 -4.17 13.37
N ILE A 8 7.00 -3.27 12.37
CA ILE A 8 7.98 -3.25 11.29
C ILE A 8 9.37 -2.93 11.83
N LYS A 9 10.34 -3.72 11.39
CA LYS A 9 11.74 -3.67 11.80
C LYS A 9 12.58 -2.96 10.75
N LYS A 10 13.70 -2.41 11.20
CA LYS A 10 14.73 -1.83 10.35
C LYS A 10 15.09 -2.78 9.20
N GLY A 11 15.22 -2.23 7.99
CA GLY A 11 15.61 -2.95 6.78
C GLY A 11 14.50 -3.76 6.11
N GLN A 12 13.34 -3.95 6.75
CA GLN A 12 12.20 -4.60 6.10
C GLN A 12 11.67 -3.74 4.94
N THR A 13 11.16 -4.41 3.90
CA THR A 13 10.62 -3.76 2.71
C THR A 13 9.16 -3.37 2.92
N ILE A 14 8.81 -2.15 2.51
CA ILE A 14 7.45 -1.65 2.41
C ILE A 14 7.25 -1.25 0.96
N LEU A 15 6.24 -1.80 0.30
CA LEU A 15 5.85 -1.39 -1.05
C LEU A 15 4.94 -0.16 -0.97
N THR A 16 5.25 0.86 -1.76
CA THR A 16 4.45 2.09 -1.92
C THR A 16 4.33 2.43 -3.41
N PRO A 17 3.35 3.22 -3.85
CA PRO A 17 3.38 3.75 -5.22
C PRO A 17 4.63 4.62 -5.46
N ASP A 18 5.13 4.65 -6.69
CA ASP A 18 6.10 5.67 -7.13
C ASP A 18 5.45 7.04 -7.32
N PHE A 19 4.14 7.07 -7.59
CA PHE A 19 3.34 8.26 -7.74
C PHE A 19 2.42 8.49 -6.52
N SER A 20 2.92 9.25 -5.53
CA SER A 20 2.14 9.73 -4.38
C SER A 20 2.84 10.92 -3.70
N PHE A 21 2.20 11.49 -2.68
CA PHE A 21 2.84 12.44 -1.79
C PHE A 21 3.98 11.76 -1.00
N ILE A 22 5.11 12.47 -0.86
CA ILE A 22 6.36 11.92 -0.31
C ILE A 22 6.23 11.38 1.13
N ALA A 23 5.21 11.80 1.89
CA ALA A 23 4.97 11.31 3.25
C ALA A 23 4.80 9.78 3.31
N THR A 24 4.17 9.17 2.30
CA THR A 24 3.97 7.71 2.22
C THR A 24 5.32 6.99 2.30
N ALA A 25 6.27 7.32 1.43
CA ALA A 25 7.61 6.73 1.42
C ALA A 25 8.48 7.18 2.61
N ASN A 26 8.36 8.44 3.05
CA ASN A 26 9.11 8.95 4.21
C ASN A 26 8.72 8.22 5.50
N SER A 27 7.47 7.78 5.64
CA SER A 27 7.03 7.02 6.82
C SER A 27 7.85 5.74 7.02
N ALA A 28 8.22 5.05 5.93
CA ALA A 28 9.13 3.90 5.94
C ALA A 28 10.56 4.33 6.31
N LYS A 29 11.06 5.42 5.74
CA LYS A 29 12.41 5.92 5.99
C LYS A 29 12.63 6.34 7.44
N TYR A 30 11.64 6.96 8.08
CA TYR A 30 11.73 7.37 9.49
C TYR A 30 11.94 6.20 10.45
N ILE A 31 11.49 5.01 10.10
CA ILE A 31 11.71 3.78 10.89
C ILE A 31 12.86 2.92 10.34
N GLN A 32 13.68 3.47 9.45
CA GLN A 32 14.80 2.79 8.80
C GLN A 32 14.38 1.53 8.01
N ALA A 33 13.12 1.49 7.53
CA ALA A 33 12.64 0.49 6.58
C ALA A 33 13.00 0.91 5.14
N ARG A 34 12.88 -0.04 4.20
CA ARG A 34 13.11 0.19 2.77
C ARG A 34 11.78 0.42 2.07
N ALA A 35 11.51 1.66 1.67
CA ALA A 35 10.48 1.93 0.66
C ALA A 35 10.96 1.38 -0.69
N GLN A 36 10.18 0.48 -1.29
CA GLN A 36 10.33 0.06 -2.68
C GLN A 36 9.07 0.44 -3.43
N TYR A 37 9.24 0.82 -4.69
CA TYR A 37 8.17 1.46 -5.45
C TYR A 37 7.50 0.49 -6.40
N VAL A 38 6.19 0.67 -6.54
CA VAL A 38 5.36 -0.01 -7.52
C VAL A 38 4.72 1.07 -8.39
N ASP A 39 4.73 0.85 -9.69
CA ASP A 39 4.14 1.75 -10.66
C ASP A 39 2.60 1.72 -10.56
N ILE A 40 1.97 2.76 -11.07
CA ILE A 40 0.52 2.99 -11.00
C ILE A 40 -0.21 2.50 -12.25
N ASP A 41 -1.54 2.38 -12.15
CA ASP A 41 -2.43 2.39 -13.31
C ASP A 41 -2.70 3.85 -13.71
N GLU A 42 -2.31 4.22 -14.93
CA GLU A 42 -2.47 5.59 -15.46
C GLU A 42 -3.93 6.10 -15.49
N LYS A 43 -4.92 5.20 -15.45
CA LYS A 43 -6.34 5.58 -15.44
C LYS A 43 -6.82 6.02 -14.06
N THR A 44 -6.29 5.40 -13.01
CA THR A 44 -6.73 5.62 -11.63
C THR A 44 -5.72 6.38 -10.79
N PHE A 45 -4.45 6.39 -11.21
CA PHE A 45 -3.29 6.85 -10.47
C PHE A 45 -3.03 6.12 -9.14
N ASN A 46 -3.71 4.99 -8.92
CA ASN A 46 -3.46 4.11 -7.79
C ASN A 46 -2.49 2.99 -8.19
N MET A 47 -1.90 2.30 -7.21
CA MET A 47 -0.99 1.18 -7.46
C MET A 47 -1.61 0.14 -8.41
N ASP A 48 -0.85 -0.25 -9.44
CA ASP A 48 -1.25 -1.31 -10.35
C ASP A 48 -1.21 -2.66 -9.62
N ALA A 49 -2.33 -3.39 -9.62
CA ALA A 49 -2.46 -4.64 -8.86
C ALA A 49 -1.53 -5.75 -9.36
N ALA A 50 -1.34 -5.88 -10.68
CA ALA A 50 -0.47 -6.91 -11.25
C ALA A 50 1.01 -6.64 -10.95
N LYS A 51 1.42 -5.37 -11.09
CA LYS A 51 2.78 -4.94 -10.71
C LYS A 51 3.01 -5.05 -9.20
N THR A 52 1.97 -4.84 -8.41
CA THR A 52 2.00 -5.03 -6.95
C THR A 52 2.26 -6.49 -6.61
N GLU A 53 1.50 -7.42 -7.19
CA GLU A 53 1.68 -8.86 -6.98
C GLU A 53 3.11 -9.32 -7.34
N GLU A 54 3.63 -8.85 -8.49
CA GLU A 54 5.00 -9.14 -8.91
C GLU A 54 6.05 -8.59 -7.94
N ALA A 55 5.87 -7.34 -7.48
CA ALA A 55 6.78 -6.70 -6.54
C ALA A 55 6.78 -7.38 -5.17
N ILE A 56 5.62 -7.82 -4.68
CA ILE A 56 5.50 -8.57 -3.41
C ILE A 56 6.38 -9.83 -3.49
N LYS A 57 6.25 -10.61 -4.56
CA LYS A 57 7.00 -11.86 -4.78
C LYS A 57 8.50 -11.63 -4.88
N LYS A 58 8.95 -10.56 -5.54
CA LYS A 58 10.38 -10.26 -5.75
C LYS A 58 11.08 -9.71 -4.51
N THR A 59 10.34 -9.03 -3.64
CA THR A 59 10.95 -8.20 -2.58
C THR A 59 10.76 -8.74 -1.18
N ASN A 60 9.95 -9.79 -1.02
CA ASN A 60 9.54 -10.34 0.27
C ASN A 60 9.03 -9.22 1.21
N ALA A 61 8.10 -8.42 0.69
CA ALA A 61 7.60 -7.22 1.35
C ALA A 61 6.92 -7.56 2.68
N ALA A 62 7.24 -6.79 3.74
CA ALA A 62 6.57 -6.92 5.03
C ALA A 62 5.23 -6.18 5.06
N VAL A 63 5.11 -5.11 4.28
CA VAL A 63 3.90 -4.29 4.15
C VAL A 63 3.70 -3.88 2.70
N VAL A 64 2.45 -3.86 2.26
CA VAL A 64 2.00 -3.16 1.07
C VAL A 64 1.19 -1.95 1.55
N MET A 65 1.59 -0.77 1.11
CA MET A 65 0.98 0.51 1.49
C MET A 65 0.41 1.19 0.24
N PRO A 66 -0.77 0.76 -0.22
CA PRO A 66 -1.46 1.42 -1.32
C PRO A 66 -1.94 2.80 -0.86
N VAL A 67 -1.99 3.73 -1.82
CA VAL A 67 -2.52 5.07 -1.61
C VAL A 67 -3.83 5.18 -2.37
N SER A 68 -4.84 5.76 -1.71
CA SER A 68 -6.13 6.06 -2.34
C SER A 68 -6.10 7.49 -2.88
N LEU A 69 -5.50 7.65 -4.06
CA LEU A 69 -5.18 8.95 -4.63
C LEU A 69 -6.43 9.66 -5.16
N TYR A 70 -6.47 10.99 -5.02
CA TYR A 70 -7.56 11.85 -5.51
C TYR A 70 -8.97 11.50 -4.99
N GLY A 71 -9.04 10.77 -3.87
CA GLY A 71 -10.31 10.41 -3.23
C GLY A 71 -10.99 9.15 -3.76
N GLN A 72 -10.33 8.39 -4.63
CA GLN A 72 -10.85 7.12 -5.14
C GLN A 72 -10.18 5.92 -4.46
N ALA A 73 -10.93 4.83 -4.29
CA ALA A 73 -10.39 3.57 -3.79
C ALA A 73 -9.42 2.94 -4.81
N TYR A 74 -8.38 2.27 -4.31
CA TYR A 74 -7.57 1.36 -5.13
C TYR A 74 -8.30 0.02 -5.33
N ASP A 75 -7.78 -0.84 -6.21
CA ASP A 75 -8.32 -2.20 -6.38
C ASP A 75 -7.98 -3.07 -5.15
N ALA A 76 -8.82 -2.94 -4.13
CA ALA A 76 -8.57 -3.52 -2.82
C ALA A 76 -8.67 -5.04 -2.85
N ASP A 77 -9.59 -5.61 -3.64
CA ASP A 77 -9.73 -7.06 -3.78
C ASP A 77 -8.41 -7.67 -4.25
N ALA A 78 -7.86 -7.17 -5.36
CA ALA A 78 -6.65 -7.72 -5.96
C ALA A 78 -5.40 -7.48 -5.09
N ILE A 79 -5.23 -6.27 -4.55
CA ILE A 79 -4.06 -5.93 -3.74
C ILE A 79 -4.07 -6.68 -2.39
N HIS A 80 -5.23 -6.80 -1.74
CA HIS A 80 -5.36 -7.54 -0.48
C HIS A 80 -5.15 -9.04 -0.68
N GLU A 81 -5.66 -9.61 -1.76
CA GLU A 81 -5.42 -11.01 -2.11
C GLU A 81 -3.92 -11.29 -2.30
N ALA A 82 -3.25 -10.48 -3.13
CA ALA A 82 -1.81 -10.61 -3.36
C ALA A 82 -0.98 -10.47 -2.08
N ALA A 83 -1.35 -9.54 -1.20
CA ALA A 83 -0.66 -9.36 0.07
C ALA A 83 -0.89 -10.53 1.04
N ARG A 84 -2.14 -11.01 1.14
CA ARG A 84 -2.51 -12.17 1.97
C ARG A 84 -1.77 -13.42 1.56
N ASP A 85 -1.71 -13.71 0.25
CA ASP A 85 -1.05 -14.91 -0.27
C ASP A 85 0.46 -14.91 0.01
N ALA A 86 1.07 -13.73 0.10
CA ALA A 86 2.48 -13.56 0.47
C ALA A 86 2.74 -13.37 1.97
N GLY A 87 1.69 -13.29 2.80
CA GLY A 87 1.81 -12.99 4.23
C GLY A 87 2.27 -11.54 4.53
N ALA A 88 2.12 -10.62 3.58
CA ALA A 88 2.40 -9.20 3.76
C ALA A 88 1.21 -8.51 4.43
N LYS A 89 1.48 -7.51 5.29
CA LYS A 89 0.43 -6.70 5.91
C LYS A 89 -0.04 -5.61 4.96
N ILE A 90 -1.32 -5.24 5.03
CA ILE A 90 -1.84 -4.04 4.36
C ILE A 90 -1.84 -2.86 5.35
N ILE A 91 -1.38 -1.69 4.90
CA ILE A 91 -1.62 -0.42 5.58
C ILE A 91 -2.07 0.58 4.52
N SER A 92 -3.36 0.87 4.47
CA SER A 92 -3.94 1.82 3.50
C SER A 92 -3.59 3.27 3.84
N ASP A 93 -2.95 3.99 2.92
CA ASP A 93 -2.79 5.45 2.99
C ASP A 93 -4.02 6.14 2.38
N ASN A 94 -4.97 6.44 3.25
CA ASN A 94 -6.26 7.05 2.89
C ASN A 94 -6.32 8.55 3.17
N CYS A 95 -5.17 9.22 3.21
CA CYS A 95 -5.08 10.65 3.49
C CYS A 95 -6.01 11.50 2.60
N GLN A 96 -6.17 11.11 1.33
CA GLN A 96 -7.00 11.82 0.35
C GLN A 96 -8.40 11.23 0.15
N ALA A 97 -8.75 10.12 0.83
CA ALA A 97 -9.91 9.29 0.50
C ALA A 97 -10.90 9.12 1.66
N ILE A 98 -11.03 10.15 2.49
CA ILE A 98 -12.06 10.17 3.54
C ILE A 98 -13.44 10.09 2.87
N GLY A 99 -14.20 9.04 3.22
CA GLY A 99 -15.53 8.80 2.67
C GLY A 99 -15.56 8.00 1.37
N ALA A 100 -14.42 7.61 0.80
CA ALA A 100 -14.36 6.70 -0.32
C ALA A 100 -14.81 5.30 0.08
N GLU A 101 -15.39 4.57 -0.88
CA GLU A 101 -15.87 3.20 -0.68
C GLU A 101 -15.39 2.31 -1.81
N TRP A 102 -15.06 1.06 -1.49
CA TRP A 102 -14.81 0.00 -2.46
C TRP A 102 -15.93 -1.03 -2.34
N ARG A 103 -16.72 -1.20 -3.41
CA ARG A 103 -17.87 -2.12 -3.44
C ARG A 103 -18.85 -1.93 -2.25
N GLY A 104 -19.08 -0.67 -1.87
CA GLY A 104 -19.96 -0.30 -0.75
C GLY A 104 -19.35 -0.51 0.65
N LYS A 105 -18.04 -0.84 0.73
CA LYS A 105 -17.32 -0.96 2.00
C LYS A 105 -16.39 0.24 2.20
N ARG A 106 -16.49 0.86 3.38
CA ARG A 106 -15.50 1.83 3.89
C ARG A 106 -14.23 1.10 4.30
N ASN A 107 -13.13 1.85 4.42
CA ASN A 107 -11.79 1.30 4.68
C ASN A 107 -11.41 0.15 3.71
N PHE A 108 -12.11 0.07 2.58
CA PHE A 108 -11.93 -0.93 1.53
C PHE A 108 -11.95 -2.38 2.00
N GLY A 109 -12.65 -2.66 3.11
CA GLY A 109 -12.75 -4.01 3.68
C GLY A 109 -11.58 -4.41 4.60
N ASP A 110 -10.75 -3.45 5.03
CA ASP A 110 -9.66 -3.64 6.02
C ASP A 110 -10.16 -3.79 7.49
N ASP A 111 -11.48 -3.78 7.74
CA ASP A 111 -12.11 -3.87 9.07
C ASP A 111 -12.20 -5.30 9.64
#